data_AF-A0A183FP39-F1
#
_entry.id   AF-A0A183FP39-F1
#
_cell.length_a   1.000
_cell.length_b   1.000
_cell.length_c   1.000
_cell.angle_alpha   90.00
_cell.angle_beta   90.00
_cell.angle_gamma   90.00
#
_symmetry.space_group_name_H-M   'P 1'
#
loop_
_entity.id
_entity.type
_entity.pdbx_description
1 polymer ?
#
loop_
_entity_poly.entity_id
_entity_poly.type
_entity_poly.pdbx_seq_one_letter_code
_entity_poly.pdbx_strand_id
1 'polypeptide(L)'
;MSLKCFPLLYVNMAGEMIYILEQRIKNQKNISEEKGDLVLHDIISQTLKQKYLHEIFKYPTLPTVTEIHMRAMFERLAHSSIMRLSESSMEKLFDLTLMMTKYQIQSVVMPEQILTVTMNHLSGMRRIAKQEDDIQELIRNAHAMVDYFRRSGGVRSWVLRSSSGEAHTGRCAKDASRSRTRQNPQIQSSHLKCKYATAQENRTLTSLA
;
A
#
# COMPACT_ATOMS: atom_id res chain seq x y z
N MET A 1 -2.54 7.62 8.89
CA MET A 1 -1.27 6.85 8.92
C MET A 1 -0.12 7.83 9.07
N SER A 2 0.67 7.72 10.14
CA SER A 2 1.83 8.60 10.32
C SER A 2 2.93 8.16 9.33
N LEU A 3 3.22 8.98 8.32
CA LEU A 3 4.12 8.67 7.19
C LEU A 3 5.62 8.80 7.55
N LYS A 4 5.97 8.49 8.80
CA LYS A 4 7.32 8.66 9.37
C LYS A 4 8.29 7.52 8.98
N CYS A 5 7.86 6.61 8.12
CA CYS A 5 8.68 5.56 7.50
C CYS A 5 8.36 5.45 6.00
N PHE A 6 8.34 6.61 5.33
CA PHE A 6 7.99 6.74 3.91
C PHE A 6 8.79 5.80 2.98
N PRO A 7 10.11 5.58 3.16
CA PRO A 7 10.88 4.71 2.27
C PRO A 7 10.44 3.25 2.30
N LEU A 8 10.21 2.68 3.49
CA LEU A 8 9.75 1.29 3.61
C LEU A 8 8.32 1.14 3.11
N LEU A 9 7.46 2.12 3.40
CA LEU A 9 6.08 2.13 2.89
C LEU A 9 6.06 2.18 1.36
N TYR A 10 6.89 3.02 0.74
CA TYR A 10 7.01 3.12 -0.70
C TYR A 10 7.40 1.77 -1.33
N VAL A 11 8.48 1.15 -0.84
CA VAL A 11 8.96 -0.12 -1.41
C VAL A 11 7.92 -1.24 -1.21
N ASN A 12 7.28 -1.31 -0.05
CA ASN A 12 6.25 -2.32 0.22
C ASN A 12 5.01 -2.13 -0.68
N MET A 13 4.50 -0.90 -0.82
CA MET A 13 3.40 -0.63 -1.73
C MET A 13 3.79 -0.93 -3.19
N ALA A 14 5.02 -0.60 -3.61
CA ALA A 14 5.48 -0.90 -4.96
C ALA A 14 5.56 -2.40 -5.21
N GLY A 15 6.06 -3.17 -4.23
CA GLY A 15 6.07 -4.63 -4.28
C GLY A 15 4.67 -5.22 -4.46
N GLU A 16 3.72 -4.80 -3.63
CA GLU A 16 2.33 -5.26 -3.72
C GLU A 16 1.67 -4.90 -5.05
N MET A 17 1.89 -3.68 -5.55
CA MET A 17 1.39 -3.27 -6.86
C MET A 17 1.95 -4.17 -7.97
N ILE A 18 3.26 -4.43 -7.94
CA ILE A 18 3.93 -5.28 -8.94
C ILE A 18 3.40 -6.72 -8.88
N TYR A 19 3.15 -7.28 -7.69
CA TYR A 19 2.55 -8.61 -7.54
C TYR A 19 1.12 -8.68 -8.09
N ILE A 20 0.30 -7.67 -7.80
CA ILE A 20 -1.06 -7.58 -8.33
C ILE A 20 -1.02 -7.48 -9.86
N LEU A 21 -0.12 -6.68 -10.42
CA LEU A 21 0.04 -6.54 -11.86
C LEU A 21 0.53 -7.84 -12.51
N GLU A 22 1.54 -8.50 -11.93
CA GLU A 22 2.03 -9.80 -12.40
C GLU A 22 0.90 -10.82 -12.49
N GLN A 23 0.10 -10.95 -11.44
CA GLN A 23 -1.04 -11.87 -11.40
C GLN A 23 -2.11 -11.51 -12.43
N ARG A 24 -2.42 -10.21 -12.59
CA ARG A 24 -3.42 -9.74 -13.56
C ARG A 24 -2.99 -10.01 -15.00
N ILE A 25 -1.73 -9.72 -15.33
CA ILE A 25 -1.17 -9.93 -16.65
C ILE A 25 -1.16 -11.42 -17.01
N LYS A 26 -0.69 -12.28 -16.09
CA LYS A 26 -0.67 -13.74 -16.31
C LYS A 26 -2.05 -14.35 -16.52
N ASN A 27 -3.09 -13.78 -15.93
CA ASN A 27 -4.46 -14.26 -16.08
C ASN A 27 -5.17 -13.73 -17.35
N GLN A 28 -4.56 -12.79 -18.08
CA GLN A 28 -5.14 -12.25 -19.30
C GLN A 28 -4.77 -13.10 -20.51
N LYS A 29 -5.77 -13.74 -21.12
CA LYS A 29 -5.60 -14.64 -22.28
C LYS A 29 -5.01 -13.96 -23.54
N ASN A 30 -5.12 -12.64 -23.64
CA ASN A 30 -4.76 -11.89 -24.84
C ASN A 30 -3.35 -11.28 -24.80
N ILE A 31 -2.62 -11.47 -23.70
CA ILE A 31 -1.26 -10.91 -23.53
C ILE A 31 -0.25 -12.06 -23.62
N SER A 32 0.75 -11.91 -24.50
CA SER A 32 1.87 -12.84 -24.56
C SER A 32 2.76 -12.66 -23.33
N GLU A 33 3.38 -13.74 -22.87
CA GLU A 33 4.26 -13.72 -21.70
C GLU A 33 5.37 -12.67 -21.86
N GLU A 34 6.01 -12.61 -23.02
CA GLU A 34 7.05 -11.63 -23.35
C GLU A 34 6.59 -10.17 -23.18
N LYS A 35 5.37 -9.83 -23.63
CA LYS A 35 4.82 -8.48 -23.45
C LYS A 35 4.54 -8.19 -21.97
N GLY A 36 4.10 -9.20 -21.23
CA GLY A 36 3.89 -9.10 -19.80
C GLY A 36 5.19 -8.86 -19.05
N ASP A 37 6.25 -9.58 -19.41
CA ASP A 37 7.58 -9.44 -18.82
C ASP A 37 8.14 -8.03 -19.09
N LEU A 38 8.03 -7.51 -20.31
CA LEU A 38 8.44 -6.14 -20.64
C LEU A 38 7.70 -5.08 -19.82
N VAL A 39 6.38 -5.24 -19.63
CA VAL A 39 5.59 -4.33 -18.79
C VAL A 39 6.09 -4.35 -17.34
N LEU A 40 6.34 -5.54 -16.79
CA LEU A 40 6.82 -5.67 -15.41
C LEU A 40 8.24 -5.16 -15.26
N HIS A 41 9.10 -5.39 -16.26
CA HIS A 41 10.46 -4.85 -16.34
C HIS A 41 10.46 -3.33 -16.26
N ASP A 42 9.71 -2.65 -17.13
CA ASP A 42 9.63 -1.19 -17.18
C ASP A 42 9.21 -0.61 -15.81
N ILE A 43 8.19 -1.22 -15.19
CA ILE A 43 7.65 -0.77 -13.90
C ILE A 43 8.70 -0.98 -12.79
N ILE A 44 9.32 -2.16 -12.71
CA ILE A 44 10.36 -2.46 -11.70
C ILE A 44 11.56 -1.52 -11.87
N SER A 45 12.03 -1.33 -13.11
CA SER A 45 13.13 -0.45 -13.46
C SER A 45 12.84 1.00 -13.03
N GLN A 46 11.63 1.49 -13.29
CA GLN A 46 11.24 2.85 -12.90
C GLN A 46 11.04 2.98 -11.38
N THR A 47 10.48 1.97 -10.72
CA THR A 47 10.33 1.92 -9.25
C THR A 47 11.68 1.97 -8.55
N LEU A 48 12.67 1.21 -9.05
CA LEU A 48 13.97 1.06 -8.41
C LEU A 48 15.04 2.01 -8.95
N LYS A 49 14.66 2.96 -9.80
CA LYS A 49 15.57 3.92 -10.41
C LYS A 49 16.37 4.65 -9.35
N GLN A 50 17.70 4.50 -9.38
CA GLN A 50 18.59 4.92 -8.30
C GLN A 50 18.37 6.37 -7.86
N LYS A 51 18.35 7.33 -8.80
CA LYS A 51 18.13 8.75 -8.48
C LYS A 51 16.83 8.98 -7.71
N TYR A 52 15.76 8.27 -8.09
CA TYR A 52 14.45 8.40 -7.46
C TYR A 52 14.44 7.78 -6.07
N LEU A 53 14.99 6.57 -5.93
CA LEU A 53 15.03 5.85 -4.67
C LEU A 53 15.93 6.58 -3.65
N HIS A 54 17.04 7.17 -4.08
CA HIS A 54 17.87 8.02 -3.22
C HIS A 54 17.10 9.21 -2.64
N GLU A 55 16.29 9.91 -3.44
CA GLU A 55 15.48 11.03 -2.96
C GLU A 55 14.43 10.57 -1.94
N ILE A 56 13.82 9.40 -2.15
CA ILE A 56 12.89 8.81 -1.19
C ILE A 56 13.59 8.51 0.15
N PHE A 57 14.76 7.87 0.11
CA PHE A 57 15.50 7.50 1.31
C PHE A 57 16.16 8.70 2.02
N LYS A 58 16.39 9.80 1.30
CA LYS A 58 16.92 11.06 1.85
C LYS A 58 15.92 11.76 2.78
N TYR A 59 14.62 11.66 2.51
CA TYR A 59 13.58 12.32 3.30
C TYR A 59 12.62 11.32 3.97
N PRO A 60 13.07 10.57 5.00
CA PRO A 60 12.29 9.50 5.61
C PRO A 60 11.05 10.00 6.39
N THR A 61 11.04 11.29 6.77
CA THR A 61 9.98 11.93 7.53
C THR A 61 9.41 13.13 6.79
N LEU A 62 9.04 12.97 5.51
CA LEU A 62 8.24 13.98 4.83
C LEU A 62 6.91 14.15 5.60
N PRO A 63 6.67 15.29 6.27
CA PRO A 63 5.46 15.49 7.08
C PRO A 63 4.19 15.60 6.22
N THR A 64 4.35 15.64 4.88
CA THR A 64 3.32 16.08 3.93
C THR A 64 3.22 15.16 2.70
N VAL A 65 3.60 13.88 2.81
CA VAL A 65 3.08 12.93 1.82
C VAL A 65 1.59 12.76 2.14
N THR A 66 0.72 12.98 1.17
CA THR A 66 -0.72 12.73 1.35
C THR A 66 -1.11 11.52 0.52
N GLU A 67 -2.29 10.95 0.79
CA GLU A 67 -2.82 9.87 -0.05
C GLU A 67 -2.89 10.29 -1.53
N ILE A 68 -3.19 11.57 -1.80
CA ILE A 68 -3.23 12.14 -3.15
C ILE A 68 -1.84 12.07 -3.81
N HIS A 69 -0.78 12.47 -3.11
CA HIS A 69 0.59 12.39 -3.61
C HIS A 69 1.02 10.94 -3.88
N MET A 70 0.64 10.01 -2.99
CA MET A 70 0.89 8.58 -3.20
C MET A 70 0.15 8.06 -4.41
N ARG A 71 -1.15 8.36 -4.55
CA ARG A 71 -1.96 7.92 -5.68
C ARG A 71 -1.36 8.40 -7.01
N ALA A 72 -1.02 9.69 -7.12
CA ALA A 72 -0.38 10.25 -8.30
C ALA A 72 1.03 9.68 -8.58
N MET A 73 1.77 9.29 -7.53
CA MET A 73 3.07 8.62 -7.69
C MET A 73 2.91 7.23 -8.29
N PHE A 74 2.00 6.42 -7.74
CA PHE A 74 1.77 5.06 -8.17
C PHE A 74 1.08 4.97 -9.54
N GLU A 75 0.22 5.93 -9.87
CA GLU A 75 -0.33 6.09 -11.21
C GLU A 75 0.76 6.34 -12.26
N ARG A 76 1.70 7.25 -11.98
CA ARG A 76 2.85 7.48 -12.86
C ARG A 76 3.75 6.25 -13.00
N LEU A 77 3.88 5.44 -11.95
CA LEU A 77 4.63 4.17 -12.03
C LEU A 77 3.92 3.15 -12.91
N ALA A 78 2.61 2.93 -12.71
CA ALA A 78 1.85 1.99 -13.51
C ALA A 78 1.85 2.36 -15.01
N HIS A 79 1.76 3.67 -15.31
CA HIS A 79 1.82 4.21 -16.67
C HIS A 79 3.23 4.49 -17.20
N SER A 80 4.28 4.09 -16.48
CA SER A 80 5.66 4.19 -16.98
C SER A 80 5.96 3.14 -18.06
N SER A 81 5.22 2.03 -18.06
CA SER A 81 5.25 1.01 -19.10
C SER A 81 4.29 1.34 -20.26
N ILE A 82 4.32 0.51 -21.30
CA ILE A 82 3.34 0.57 -22.40
C ILE A 82 1.90 0.23 -21.97
N MET A 83 1.70 -0.40 -20.81
CA MET A 83 0.38 -0.79 -20.31
C MET A 83 -0.53 0.43 -20.10
N ARG A 84 -1.78 0.33 -20.56
CA ARG A 84 -2.81 1.36 -20.38
C ARG A 84 -3.91 0.84 -19.46
N LEU A 85 -3.97 1.37 -18.25
CA LEU A 85 -5.06 1.11 -17.31
C LEU A 85 -6.13 2.19 -17.49
N SER A 86 -7.41 1.81 -17.39
CA SER A 86 -8.48 2.79 -17.26
C SER A 86 -8.43 3.43 -15.87
N GLU A 87 -8.98 4.63 -15.72
CA GLU A 87 -9.06 5.35 -14.44
C GLU A 87 -9.65 4.47 -13.31
N SER A 88 -10.78 3.80 -13.58
CA SER A 88 -11.39 2.87 -12.63
C SER A 88 -10.50 1.67 -12.29
N SER A 89 -9.70 1.18 -13.23
CA SER A 89 -8.78 0.06 -12.98
C SER A 89 -7.57 0.49 -12.16
N MET A 90 -7.09 1.71 -12.37
CA MET A 90 -5.99 2.31 -11.61
C MET A 90 -6.40 2.60 -10.17
N GLU A 91 -7.61 3.13 -9.95
CA GLU A 91 -8.16 3.36 -8.60
C GLU A 91 -8.23 2.04 -7.82
N LYS A 92 -8.82 0.99 -8.42
CA LYS A 92 -8.89 -0.35 -7.81
C LYS A 92 -7.51 -0.95 -7.55
N LEU A 93 -6.54 -0.72 -8.44
CA LEU A 93 -5.16 -1.17 -8.24
C LEU A 93 -4.54 -0.50 -7.01
N PHE A 94 -4.71 0.81 -6.87
CA PHE A 94 -4.19 1.56 -5.73
C PHE A 94 -4.85 1.13 -4.42
N ASP A 95 -6.17 0.99 -4.40
CA ASP A 95 -6.91 0.62 -3.19
C ASP A 95 -6.54 -0.80 -2.72
N LEU A 96 -6.40 -1.75 -3.65
CA LEU A 96 -5.93 -3.11 -3.33
C LEU A 96 -4.49 -3.11 -2.80
N THR A 97 -3.60 -2.36 -3.45
CA THR A 97 -2.21 -2.20 -3.01
C THR A 97 -2.15 -1.64 -1.58
N LEU A 98 -2.94 -0.60 -1.32
CA LEU A 98 -3.01 0.05 -0.02
C LEU A 98 -3.61 -0.89 1.04
N MET A 99 -4.71 -1.57 0.73
CA MET A 99 -5.34 -2.56 1.63
C MET A 99 -4.37 -3.67 2.00
N MET A 100 -3.67 -4.27 1.02
CA MET A 100 -2.74 -5.36 1.25
C MET A 100 -1.53 -4.91 2.07
N THR A 101 -0.97 -3.73 1.76
CA THR A 101 0.14 -3.17 2.53
C THR A 101 -0.27 -2.87 3.97
N LYS A 102 -1.48 -2.32 4.19
CA LYS A 102 -2.02 -2.09 5.54
C LYS A 102 -2.15 -3.40 6.31
N TYR A 103 -2.70 -4.42 5.66
CA TYR A 103 -2.85 -5.75 6.26
C TYR A 103 -1.50 -6.34 6.66
N GLN A 104 -0.48 -6.27 5.80
CA GLN A 104 0.88 -6.73 6.13
C GLN A 104 1.47 -5.99 7.33
N ILE A 105 1.34 -4.66 7.39
CA ILE A 105 1.83 -3.85 8.49
C ILE A 105 1.08 -4.15 9.79
N GLN A 106 -0.23 -4.43 9.73
CA GLN A 106 -1.02 -4.81 10.91
C GLN A 106 -0.72 -6.24 11.39
N SER A 107 -0.21 -7.10 10.51
CA SER A 107 0.06 -8.51 10.81
C SER A 107 1.47 -8.75 11.36
N VAL A 108 2.37 -7.75 11.34
CA VAL A 108 3.70 -7.90 11.95
C VAL A 108 3.61 -7.87 13.48
N VAL A 109 4.34 -8.78 14.12
CA VAL A 109 4.44 -8.90 15.57
C VAL A 109 5.53 -7.97 16.12
N MET A 110 6.61 -7.82 15.37
CA MET A 110 7.75 -6.97 15.73
C MET A 110 8.00 -5.92 14.65
N PRO A 111 8.27 -4.65 15.00
CA PRO A 111 8.53 -3.59 14.02
C PRO A 111 9.64 -3.91 13.01
N GLU A 112 10.65 -4.67 13.44
CA GLU A 112 11.76 -5.11 12.61
C GLU A 112 11.31 -6.03 11.47
N GLN A 113 10.18 -6.74 11.62
CA GLN A 113 9.64 -7.61 10.57
C GLN A 113 9.18 -6.83 9.33
N ILE A 114 8.91 -5.53 9.46
CA ILE A 114 8.61 -4.68 8.29
C ILE A 114 9.78 -4.66 7.32
N LEU A 115 11.02 -4.66 7.84
CA LEU A 115 12.22 -4.74 7.00
C LEU A 115 12.29 -6.09 6.27
N THR A 116 11.94 -7.18 6.94
CA THR A 116 11.85 -8.51 6.31
C THR A 116 10.84 -8.51 5.17
N VAL A 117 9.66 -7.92 5.38
CA VAL A 117 8.64 -7.75 4.33
C VAL A 117 9.22 -6.96 3.15
N THR A 118 9.92 -5.85 3.41
CA THR A 118 10.57 -5.05 2.36
C THR A 118 11.64 -5.83 1.59
N MET A 119 12.48 -6.61 2.28
CA MET A 119 13.50 -7.44 1.63
C MET A 119 12.88 -8.58 0.79
N ASN A 120 11.75 -9.12 1.25
CA ASN A 120 10.97 -10.11 0.49
C ASN A 120 10.38 -9.49 -0.78
N HIS A 121 9.87 -8.26 -0.71
CA HIS A 121 9.39 -7.53 -1.89
C HIS A 121 10.47 -7.38 -2.96
N LEU A 122 11.66 -6.89 -2.57
CA LEU A 122 12.80 -6.75 -3.48
C LEU A 122 13.24 -8.10 -4.07
N SER A 123 13.26 -9.17 -3.25
CA SER A 123 13.57 -10.53 -3.71
C SER A 123 12.51 -11.07 -4.68
N GLY A 124 11.23 -10.73 -4.48
CA GLY A 124 10.17 -11.10 -5.39
C GLY A 124 10.22 -10.33 -6.71
N MET A 125 10.53 -9.02 -6.68
CA MET A 125 10.79 -8.24 -7.90
C MET A 125 11.94 -8.87 -8.70
N ARG A 126 12.99 -9.34 -8.02
CA ARG A 126 14.11 -10.04 -8.63
C ARG A 126 13.68 -11.31 -9.39
N ARG A 127 12.76 -12.07 -8.79
CA ARG A 127 12.20 -13.27 -9.41
C ARG A 127 11.35 -12.94 -10.64
N ILE A 128 10.58 -11.85 -10.56
CA ILE A 128 9.71 -11.39 -11.65
C ILE A 128 10.53 -10.90 -12.84
N ALA A 129 11.62 -10.17 -12.60
CA ALA A 129 12.50 -9.62 -13.63
C ALA A 129 13.49 -10.63 -14.26
N LYS A 130 13.24 -11.95 -14.13
CA LYS A 130 13.93 -13.06 -14.82
C LYS A 130 15.47 -12.96 -14.94
N GLN A 131 16.16 -12.41 -13.94
CA GLN A 131 17.63 -12.24 -13.86
C GLN A 131 18.27 -11.30 -14.90
N GLU A 132 17.57 -10.30 -15.42
CA GLU A 132 18.18 -9.29 -16.28
C GLU A 132 19.18 -8.40 -15.54
N ASP A 133 20.41 -8.29 -16.08
CA ASP A 133 21.58 -7.72 -15.39
C ASP A 133 21.39 -6.27 -14.93
N ASP A 134 20.68 -5.47 -15.71
CA ASP A 134 20.38 -4.07 -15.43
C ASP A 134 19.46 -3.91 -14.22
N ILE A 135 18.37 -4.68 -14.15
CA ILE A 135 17.46 -4.70 -13.00
C ILE A 135 18.14 -5.32 -11.78
N GLN A 136 18.99 -6.34 -11.96
CA GLN A 136 19.73 -6.92 -10.85
C GLN A 136 20.55 -5.86 -10.10
N GLU A 137 21.18 -4.94 -10.83
CA GLU A 137 21.93 -3.85 -10.24
C GLU A 137 21.02 -2.86 -9.49
N LEU A 138 19.86 -2.52 -10.05
CA LEU A 138 18.87 -1.67 -9.36
C LEU A 138 18.38 -2.31 -8.06
N ILE A 139 18.10 -3.61 -8.07
CA ILE A 139 17.66 -4.38 -6.89
C ILE A 139 18.77 -4.46 -5.84
N ARG A 140 20.03 -4.72 -6.26
CA ARG A 140 21.19 -4.70 -5.34
C ARG A 140 21.34 -3.35 -4.65
N ASN A 141 21.22 -2.25 -5.41
CA ASN A 141 21.28 -0.90 -4.87
C ASN A 141 20.13 -0.61 -3.90
N ALA A 142 18.91 -1.05 -4.22
CA ALA A 142 17.76 -0.94 -3.32
C ALA A 142 17.96 -1.72 -2.01
N HIS A 143 18.48 -2.95 -2.07
CA HIS A 143 18.84 -3.72 -0.88
C HIS A 143 19.87 -2.99 -0.02
N ALA A 144 20.93 -2.44 -0.64
CA ALA A 144 21.96 -1.69 0.07
C ALA A 144 21.39 -0.45 0.79
N MET A 145 20.45 0.27 0.15
CA MET A 145 19.77 1.42 0.77
C MET A 145 18.88 1.02 1.94
N VAL A 146 18.13 -0.08 1.83
CA VAL A 146 17.32 -0.63 2.93
C VAL A 146 18.21 -1.06 4.09
N ASP A 147 19.33 -1.71 3.81
CA ASP A 147 20.29 -2.12 4.84
C ASP A 147 20.95 -0.93 5.54
N TYR A 148 21.30 0.11 4.79
CA TYR A 148 21.80 1.35 5.36
C TYR A 148 20.74 2.02 6.25
N PHE A 149 19.48 2.07 5.81
CA PHE A 149 18.35 2.59 6.59
C PHE A 149 18.13 1.80 7.90
N ARG A 150 18.28 0.47 7.83
CA ARG A 150 18.24 -0.41 9.02
C ARG A 150 19.36 -0.08 10.00
N ARG A 151 20.62 0.00 9.53
CA ARG A 151 21.81 0.23 10.37
C ARG A 151 21.84 1.63 11.01
N SER A 152 21.36 2.64 10.29
CA SER A 152 21.24 4.02 10.79
C SER A 152 20.14 4.19 11.86
N GLY A 153 19.46 3.10 12.25
CA GLY A 153 18.44 3.14 13.29
C GLY A 153 17.12 3.75 12.83
N GLY A 154 16.87 3.85 11.51
CA GLY A 154 15.65 4.43 10.96
C GLY A 154 14.38 3.83 11.57
N VAL A 155 14.33 2.51 11.68
CA VAL A 155 13.20 1.77 12.29
C VAL A 155 13.14 1.95 13.81
N ARG A 156 14.26 1.84 14.53
CA ARG A 156 14.28 2.04 16.01
C ARG A 156 13.85 3.46 16.39
N SER A 157 14.28 4.45 15.63
CA SER A 157 13.90 5.84 15.84
C SER A 157 12.43 6.11 15.50
N TRP A 158 11.83 5.33 14.60
CA TRP A 158 10.39 5.34 14.33
C TRP A 158 9.61 4.69 15.48
N VAL A 159 10.04 3.53 15.98
CA VAL A 159 9.41 2.84 17.12
C VAL A 159 9.42 3.73 18.36
N LEU A 160 10.60 4.24 18.75
CA LEU A 160 10.76 5.09 19.94
C LEU A 160 9.91 6.38 19.88
N ARG A 161 9.78 6.98 18.69
CA ARG A 161 8.94 8.18 18.49
C ARG A 161 7.45 7.87 18.39
N SER A 162 7.07 6.69 17.93
CA SER A 162 5.67 6.25 17.93
C SER A 162 5.20 6.01 19.37
N SER A 163 6.04 5.39 20.20
CA SER A 163 5.78 5.22 21.64
C SER A 163 5.79 6.53 22.44
N SER A 164 6.53 7.55 21.99
CA SER A 164 6.52 8.89 22.62
C SER A 164 5.31 9.74 22.20
N GLY A 165 4.52 9.31 21.21
CA GLY A 165 3.35 10.01 20.69
C GLY A 165 2.02 9.67 21.36
N GLU A 166 1.99 8.70 22.29
CA GLU A 166 0.77 8.23 22.98
C GLU A 166 0.79 8.51 24.50
N ALA A 167 1.41 9.60 24.93
CA ALA A 167 1.35 10.03 26.33
C ALA A 167 0.21 11.03 26.63
N HIS A 168 -0.57 11.47 25.62
CA HIS A 168 -1.65 12.44 25.80
C HIS A 168 -2.91 12.09 25.00
N THR A 169 -3.60 11.00 25.38
CA THR A 169 -5.07 10.93 25.33
C THR A 169 -5.56 9.87 26.33
N GLY A 170 -6.40 10.30 27.29
CA GLY A 170 -7.40 9.42 27.90
C GLY A 170 -6.97 8.59 29.11
N ARG A 171 -6.57 9.24 30.21
CA ARG A 171 -6.97 8.73 31.54
C ARG A 171 -8.49 8.86 31.63
N CYS A 172 -9.22 7.78 31.35
CA CYS A 172 -10.63 7.67 31.72
C CYS A 172 -10.84 6.31 32.41
N ALA A 173 -10.33 6.22 33.62
CA ALA A 173 -10.73 5.21 34.60
C ALA A 173 -10.65 5.86 35.98
N LYS A 174 -11.77 5.81 36.69
CA LYS A 174 -12.09 6.42 38.00
C LYS A 174 -12.78 7.77 37.89
N ASP A 175 -14.12 7.72 37.88
CA ASP A 175 -14.92 8.31 38.95
C ASP A 175 -16.35 7.76 38.88
N ALA A 176 -16.51 6.57 39.48
CA ALA A 176 -17.80 6.03 39.87
C ALA A 176 -18.12 6.51 41.29
N SER A 177 -18.66 7.72 41.43
CA SER A 177 -19.42 8.10 42.63
C SER A 177 -20.16 9.43 42.47
N ARG A 178 -21.48 9.35 42.76
CA ARG A 178 -22.44 10.40 43.20
C ARG A 178 -23.49 10.94 42.22
N SER A 179 -24.71 10.42 42.49
CA SER A 179 -26.05 11.09 42.58
C SER A 179 -26.67 11.70 41.32
N ARG A 180 -27.72 11.06 40.76
CA ARG A 180 -29.18 11.36 40.94
C ARG A 180 -29.50 12.83 40.66
N THR A 181 -30.27 13.17 39.62
CA THR A 181 -31.75 13.05 39.66
C THR A 181 -32.44 12.94 38.29
N ARG A 182 -33.46 12.05 38.28
CA ARG A 182 -34.69 11.91 37.46
C ARG A 182 -35.00 12.95 36.36
N GLN A 183 -35.36 12.46 35.16
CA GLN A 183 -36.75 12.29 34.68
C GLN A 183 -36.79 11.52 33.33
N ASN A 184 -37.84 10.72 33.14
CA ASN A 184 -38.28 9.91 31.98
C ASN A 184 -39.80 10.15 31.86
N PRO A 185 -40.58 9.80 30.80
CA PRO A 185 -40.31 9.23 29.45
C PRO A 185 -40.87 10.17 28.33
N GLN A 186 -40.75 9.92 27.02
CA GLN A 186 -41.45 8.91 26.22
C GLN A 186 -41.25 9.23 24.69
N ILE A 187 -41.45 8.22 23.82
CA ILE A 187 -41.88 8.29 22.39
C ILE A 187 -40.82 8.06 21.26
N GLN A 188 -40.91 6.83 20.72
CA GLN A 188 -40.96 6.38 19.30
C GLN A 188 -39.78 6.50 18.31
N SER A 189 -39.40 5.30 17.84
CA SER A 189 -39.39 4.85 16.42
C SER A 189 -38.30 5.32 15.44
N SER A 190 -37.76 4.30 14.75
CA SER A 190 -37.26 4.27 13.36
C SER A 190 -36.01 5.05 12.98
N HIS A 191 -34.86 4.35 12.88
CA HIS A 191 -34.32 3.89 11.58
C HIS A 191 -32.90 3.30 11.75
N LEU A 192 -32.82 1.97 11.84
CA LEU A 192 -31.64 1.21 11.39
C LEU A 192 -31.98 0.62 10.03
N LYS A 193 -31.25 1.01 8.98
CA LYS A 193 -31.08 0.17 7.78
C LYS A 193 -29.64 0.24 7.27
N CYS A 194 -28.91 -0.80 7.66
CA CYS A 194 -27.80 -1.40 6.96
C CYS A 194 -28.19 -1.68 5.48
N LYS A 195 -27.30 -1.41 4.53
CA LYS A 195 -27.42 -1.89 3.14
C LYS A 195 -26.09 -2.52 2.72
N TYR A 196 -26.09 -3.85 2.67
CA TYR A 196 -25.24 -4.70 1.84
C TYR A 196 -26.18 -5.61 1.02
N ALA A 197 -25.72 -6.01 -0.18
CA ALA A 197 -26.34 -6.96 -1.12
C ALA A 197 -27.62 -6.43 -1.83
N THR A 198 -27.89 -6.62 -3.12
CA THR A 198 -27.42 -7.54 -4.19
C THR A 198 -28.18 -7.13 -5.45
N ALA A 199 -27.61 -7.25 -6.65
CA ALA A 199 -28.40 -7.43 -7.87
C ALA A 199 -27.54 -8.03 -8.99
N GLN A 200 -27.75 -9.31 -9.23
CA GLN A 200 -27.35 -10.02 -10.44
C GLN A 200 -28.64 -10.62 -11.03
N GLU A 201 -28.70 -10.66 -12.37
CA GLU A 201 -29.68 -11.34 -13.23
C GLU A 201 -31.06 -10.70 -13.48
N ASN A 202 -31.25 -10.23 -14.72
CA ASN A 202 -32.20 -10.88 -15.61
C ASN A 202 -31.81 -10.68 -17.09
N ARG A 203 -31.62 -11.81 -17.78
CA ARG A 203 -31.59 -11.91 -19.25
C ARG A 203 -33.01 -11.73 -19.78
N THR A 204 -33.17 -11.10 -20.95
CA THR A 204 -33.75 -11.67 -22.19
C THR A 204 -34.50 -10.63 -23.04
N LEU A 205 -34.03 -10.54 -24.29
CA LEU A 205 -34.78 -10.49 -25.54
C LEU A 205 -35.49 -9.20 -26.01
N THR A 206 -35.06 -8.84 -27.23
CA THR A 206 -35.81 -8.38 -28.41
C THR A 206 -36.18 -6.90 -28.63
N SER A 207 -35.71 -6.46 -29.80
CA SER A 207 -36.32 -5.55 -30.79
C SER A 207 -36.28 -4.04 -30.54
N LEU A 208 -35.52 -3.30 -31.35
CA LEU A 208 -36.01 -2.54 -32.53
C LEU A 208 -34.96 -1.51 -33.00
N ALA A 209 -34.83 -1.45 -34.34
CA ALA A 209 -34.10 -0.49 -35.20
C ALA A 209 -32.57 -0.61 -35.28
#